data_AF-A0A6B3F992-F1
#
_entry.id   AF-A0A6B3F992-F1
#
_cell.length_a   1.000
_cell.length_b   1.000
_cell.length_c   1.000
_cell.angle_alpha   90.00
_cell.angle_beta   90.00
_cell.angle_gamma   90.00
#
_symmetry.space_group_name_H-M   'P 1'
#
loop_
_entity.id
_entity.type
_entity.pdbx_description
1 polymer ?
#
loop_
_entity_poly.entity_id
_entity_poly.type
_entity_poly.pdbx_seq_one_letter_code
_entity_poly.pdbx_strand_id
1 'polypeptide(L)'
;ARLPLDAQLTSLREILARNETLAEVVRRAAGLGLPGWYVTAGCVFQTVWNAVTGRPPTYGIRDYDLFYHDASDLSWAAEDAVIRTGR
;
A
#
# COMPACT_ATOMS: atom_id res chain seq x y z
N ALA A 1 -11.82 -23.68 9.03
CA ALA A 1 -11.59 -22.79 10.20
C ALA A 1 -10.71 -21.63 9.76
N ARG A 2 -10.81 -20.45 10.39
CA ARG A 2 -9.86 -19.34 10.12
C ARG A 2 -8.47 -19.76 10.60
N LEU A 3 -7.42 -19.40 9.86
CA LEU A 3 -6.04 -19.65 10.27
C LEU A 3 -5.71 -18.85 11.56
N PRO A 4 -4.72 -19.27 12.34
CA PRO A 4 -4.10 -18.41 13.36
C PRO A 4 -3.65 -17.05 12.79
N LEU A 5 -3.61 -16.00 13.63
CA LEU A 5 -3.36 -14.63 13.16
C LEU A 5 -2.00 -14.49 12.46
N ASP A 6 -0.95 -15.09 13.02
CA ASP A 6 0.38 -15.15 12.43
C ASP A 6 0.37 -15.79 11.04
N ALA A 7 -0.34 -16.91 10.87
CA ALA A 7 -0.50 -17.55 9.57
C ALA A 7 -1.33 -16.70 8.58
N GLN A 8 -2.33 -15.96 9.07
CA GLN A 8 -3.06 -14.98 8.24
C GLN A 8 -2.15 -13.84 7.78
N LEU A 9 -1.27 -13.32 8.65
CA LEU A 9 -0.34 -12.25 8.33
C LEU A 9 0.72 -12.69 7.31
N THR A 10 1.26 -13.91 7.46
CA THR A 10 2.17 -14.49 6.46
C THR A 10 1.47 -14.64 5.11
N SER A 11 0.28 -15.23 5.10
CA SER A 11 -0.51 -15.39 3.86
C SER A 11 -0.83 -14.06 3.20
N LEU A 12 -1.19 -13.04 3.99
CA LEU A 12 -1.45 -11.69 3.48
C LEU A 12 -0.19 -11.10 2.82
N ARG A 13 0.97 -11.17 3.48
CA ARG A 13 2.23 -10.66 2.92
C ARG A 13 2.59 -11.37 1.62
N GLU A 14 2.48 -12.69 1.57
CA GLU A 14 2.74 -13.48 0.36
C GLU A 14 1.80 -13.12 -0.79
N ILE A 15 0.52 -12.91 -0.51
CA ILE A 15 -0.47 -12.50 -1.51
C ILE A 15 -0.15 -11.10 -2.04
N LEU A 16 0.10 -10.13 -1.14
CA LEU A 16 0.38 -8.75 -1.53
C LEU A 16 1.70 -8.65 -2.32
N ALA A 17 2.71 -9.45 -1.98
CA ALA A 17 4.00 -9.49 -2.68
C ALA A 17 3.90 -9.96 -4.13
N ARG A 18 2.82 -10.64 -4.53
CA ARG A 18 2.58 -11.02 -5.94
C ARG A 18 2.19 -9.83 -6.82
N ASN A 19 1.73 -8.72 -6.22
CA ASN A 19 1.51 -7.48 -6.94
C ASN A 19 2.81 -6.66 -6.93
N GLU A 20 3.64 -6.85 -7.96
CA GLU A 20 4.94 -6.18 -8.07
C GLU A 20 4.81 -4.65 -8.07
N THR A 21 3.73 -4.12 -8.63
CA THR A 21 3.44 -2.67 -8.59
C THR A 21 3.16 -2.19 -7.16
N LEU A 22 2.38 -2.95 -6.38
CA LEU A 22 2.15 -2.66 -4.95
C LEU A 22 3.47 -2.70 -4.17
N ALA A 23 4.30 -3.73 -4.39
CA ALA A 23 5.58 -3.87 -3.73
C ALA A 23 6.51 -2.68 -4.05
N GLU A 24 6.53 -2.23 -5.30
CA GLU A 24 7.30 -1.06 -5.72
C GLU A 24 6.78 0.24 -5.09
N VAL A 25 5.45 0.42 -5.00
CA VAL A 25 4.85 1.59 -4.33
C VAL A 25 5.26 1.61 -2.84
N VAL A 26 5.18 0.48 -2.15
CA VAL A 26 5.62 0.37 -0.74
C VAL A 26 7.10 0.70 -0.60
N ARG A 27 7.95 0.21 -1.51
CA ARG A 27 9.40 0.49 -1.51
C ARG A 27 9.68 1.99 -1.72
N ARG A 28 8.97 2.64 -2.64
CA ARG A 28 9.11 4.10 -2.88
C ARG A 28 8.60 4.93 -1.70
N ALA A 29 7.44 4.57 -1.15
CA ALA A 29 6.87 5.24 0.01
C ALA A 29 7.82 5.19 1.22
N ALA A 30 8.49 4.06 1.44
CA ALA A 30 9.51 3.94 2.48
C ALA A 30 10.68 4.94 2.28
N GLY A 31 11.01 5.27 1.03
CA GLY A 31 12.04 6.26 0.68
C GLY A 31 11.65 7.71 0.96
N LEU A 32 10.36 8.02 1.16
CA LEU A 32 9.89 9.37 1.46
C LEU A 32 10.11 9.77 2.93
N GLY A 33 10.40 8.81 3.82
CA GLY A 33 10.69 9.10 5.23
C GLY A 33 9.53 9.72 6.02
N LEU A 34 8.29 9.54 5.56
CA LEU A 34 7.10 10.15 6.17
C LEU A 34 6.78 9.53 7.54
N PRO A 35 6.20 10.28 8.48
CA PRO A 35 5.75 9.72 9.75
C PRO A 35 4.43 8.95 9.58
N GLY A 36 4.35 7.76 10.18
CA GLY A 36 3.10 6.99 10.28
C GLY A 36 2.43 6.66 8.95
N TRP A 37 3.19 6.51 7.87
CA TRP A 37 2.65 6.26 6.54
C TRP A 37 2.12 4.84 6.36
N TYR A 38 1.16 4.68 5.45
CA TYR A 38 0.67 3.38 5.03
C TYR A 38 0.12 3.45 3.59
N VAL A 39 0.40 2.40 2.82
CA VAL A 39 -0.31 2.13 1.55
C VAL A 39 -1.64 1.47 1.89
N THR A 40 -2.72 1.96 1.29
CA THR A 40 -4.08 1.66 1.76
C THR A 40 -5.07 1.41 0.63
N ALA A 41 -6.33 1.20 1.04
CA ALA A 41 -7.50 1.17 0.18
C ALA A 41 -7.42 0.16 -0.98
N GLY A 42 -7.85 0.59 -2.17
CA GLY A 42 -8.17 -0.22 -3.34
C GLY A 42 -7.19 -1.34 -3.62
N CYS A 43 -5.94 -0.95 -3.73
CA CYS A 43 -4.87 -1.82 -4.16
C CYS A 43 -4.63 -3.01 -3.22
N VAL A 44 -4.84 -2.85 -1.91
CA VAL A 44 -4.59 -3.88 -0.91
C VAL A 44 -5.66 -4.96 -0.98
N PHE A 45 -6.93 -4.59 -0.84
CA PHE A 45 -8.01 -5.57 -0.84
C PHE A 45 -8.25 -6.17 -2.24
N GLN A 46 -8.08 -5.40 -3.31
CA GLN A 46 -8.26 -5.90 -4.67
C GLN A 46 -7.17 -6.92 -5.02
N THR A 47 -5.93 -6.75 -4.55
CA THR A 47 -4.87 -7.77 -4.70
C THR A 47 -5.26 -9.08 -4.02
N VAL A 48 -5.85 -9.00 -2.82
CA VAL A 48 -6.36 -10.19 -2.11
C VAL A 48 -7.52 -10.84 -2.88
N TRP A 49 -8.48 -10.06 -3.36
CA TRP A 49 -9.59 -10.58 -4.16
C TRP A 49 -9.12 -11.23 -5.46
N ASN A 50 -8.14 -10.62 -6.13
CA ASN A 50 -7.57 -11.19 -7.35
C ASN A 50 -6.91 -12.54 -7.06
N ALA A 51 -6.14 -12.65 -5.98
CA ALA A 51 -5.51 -13.91 -5.58
C ALA A 51 -6.54 -15.02 -5.30
N VAL A 52 -7.60 -14.73 -4.54
CA VAL A 52 -8.62 -15.74 -4.19
C VAL A 52 -9.59 -16.06 -5.35
N THR A 53 -9.66 -15.21 -6.37
CA THR A 53 -10.49 -15.43 -7.57
C THR A 53 -9.69 -15.88 -8.80
N GLY A 54 -8.38 -16.12 -8.66
CA GLY A 54 -7.52 -16.60 -9.75
C GLY A 54 -7.26 -15.56 -10.85
N ARG A 55 -7.33 -14.27 -10.52
CA ARG A 55 -7.06 -13.16 -11.46
C ARG A 55 -5.61 -12.65 -11.31
N PRO A 56 -5.05 -11.99 -12.35
CA PRO A 56 -3.76 -11.31 -12.22
C PRO A 56 -3.73 -10.36 -11.01
N PRO A 57 -2.63 -10.28 -10.23
CA PRO A 57 -2.58 -9.48 -9.01
C PRO A 57 -2.97 -8.01 -9.18
N THR A 58 -2.66 -7.42 -10.33
CA THR A 58 -2.94 -6.01 -10.67
C THR A 58 -4.32 -5.78 -11.32
N TYR A 59 -5.11 -6.82 -11.56
CA TYR A 59 -6.37 -6.71 -12.29
C TYR A 59 -7.37 -5.76 -11.60
N GLY A 60 -7.86 -4.76 -12.35
CA GLY A 60 -8.88 -3.82 -11.87
C GLY A 60 -8.40 -2.79 -10.85
N ILE A 61 -7.09 -2.72 -10.57
CA ILE A 61 -6.48 -1.69 -9.72
C ILE A 61 -6.14 -0.48 -10.61
N ARG A 62 -6.67 0.69 -10.28
CA ARG A 62 -6.45 1.92 -11.06
C ARG A 62 -5.41 2.84 -10.41
N ASP A 63 -5.30 2.77 -9.10
CA ASP A 63 -4.60 3.71 -8.24
C ASP A 63 -4.06 3.02 -6.98
N TYR A 64 -3.09 3.69 -6.35
CA TYR A 64 -2.43 3.24 -5.14
C TYR A 64 -2.39 4.41 -4.16
N ASP A 65 -3.16 4.28 -3.07
CA ASP A 65 -3.32 5.33 -2.08
C ASP A 65 -2.21 5.25 -1.02
N LEU A 66 -1.56 6.38 -0.74
CA LEU A 66 -0.58 6.55 0.33
C LEU A 66 -1.11 7.60 1.31
N PHE A 67 -1.34 7.20 2.56
CA PHE A 67 -1.68 8.12 3.64
C PHE A 67 -0.48 8.31 4.56
N TYR A 68 -0.36 9.49 5.13
CA TYR A 68 0.58 9.81 6.21
C TYR A 68 -0.02 10.91 7.08
N HIS A 69 0.53 11.12 8.27
CA HIS A 69 0.10 12.20 9.15
C HIS A 69 1.29 12.79 9.90
N ASP A 70 1.65 14.02 9.55
CA ASP A 70 2.67 14.81 10.23
C ASP A 70 2.00 15.93 11.05
N ALA A 71 1.86 15.72 12.35
CA ALA A 71 1.24 16.70 13.23
C ALA A 71 2.07 17.99 13.41
N SER A 72 3.34 17.99 12.99
CA SER A 72 4.23 19.15 13.16
C SER A 72 3.98 20.24 12.10
N ASP A 73 3.48 19.86 10.93
CA ASP A 73 3.13 20.77 9.84
C ASP A 73 2.01 20.19 8.97
N LEU A 74 0.78 20.66 9.21
CA LEU A 74 -0.43 20.28 8.45
C LEU A 74 -0.71 21.25 7.29
N SER A 75 0.26 22.08 6.91
CA SER A 75 0.06 23.03 5.81
C SER A 75 0.06 22.34 4.45
N TRP A 76 -0.71 22.90 3.52
CA TRP A 76 -0.69 22.44 2.13
C TRP A 76 0.72 22.53 1.51
N ALA A 77 1.53 23.51 1.90
CA ALA A 77 2.89 23.67 1.38
C ALA A 77 3.81 22.49 1.76
N ALA A 78 3.67 21.97 2.98
CA ALA A 78 4.38 20.76 3.42
C ALA A 78 3.91 19.53 2.65
N GLU A 79 2.60 19.36 2.48
CA GLU A 79 2.04 18.25 1.70
C GLU A 79 2.46 18.30 0.22
N ASP A 80 2.40 19.47 -0.41
CA ASP A 80 2.80 19.65 -1.81
C ASP A 80 4.29 19.35 -2.05
N ALA A 81 5.16 19.63 -1.07
CA ALA A 81 6.57 19.24 -1.15
C ALA A 81 6.74 17.70 -1.18
N VAL A 82 5.95 16.97 -0.38
CA VAL A 82 5.92 15.50 -0.40
C VAL A 82 5.38 14.99 -1.74
N ILE A 83 4.27 15.54 -2.23
CA ILE A 83 3.68 15.19 -3.52
C ILE A 83 4.68 15.37 -4.66
N ARG A 84 5.41 16.50 -4.68
CA ARG A 84 6.44 16.77 -5.69
C ARG A 84 7.63 15.82 -5.59
N THR A 85 8.02 15.42 -4.39
CA THR A 85 9.11 14.45 -4.18
C THR A 85 8.73 13.04 -4.63
N GLY A 86 7.44 12.68 -4.52
CA GLY A 86 6.92 11.37 -4.93
C GLY A 86 6.60 11.22 -6.42
N ARG A 87 6.65 12.29 -7.21
CA ARG A 87 6.46 12.28 -8.68
C ARG A 87 7.72 11.84 -9.40
#